data_AF-A0A853CWN6-F1
#
_entry.id   AF-A0A853CWN6-F1
#
_cell.length_a   1.000
_cell.length_b   1.000
_cell.length_c   1.000
_cell.angle_alpha   90.00
_cell.angle_beta   90.00
_cell.angle_gamma   90.00
#
_symmetry.space_group_name_H-M   'P 1'
#
loop_
_entity.id
_entity.type
_entity.pdbx_description
1 polymer ?
#
loop_
_entity_poly.entity_id
_entity_poly.type
_entity_poly.pdbx_seq_one_letter_code
_entity_poly.pdbx_strand_id
1 'polypeptide(L)'
;MEPQELDAWAGAAARRLGVSLEPGDVSALLDLARDAAHGVTRPAAPLTAYIAGMAVASGRPLEDVARELRVAIAEVEQGGD
;
A
#
# COMPACT_ATOMS: atom_id res chain seq x y z
N MET A 1 -9.48 -9.42 13.93
CA MET A 1 -8.03 -9.32 14.18
C MET A 1 -7.80 -7.89 14.60
N GLU A 2 -7.28 -7.70 15.80
CA GLU A 2 -6.92 -6.38 16.30
C GLU A 2 -5.69 -5.84 15.52
N PRO A 3 -5.48 -4.51 15.44
CA PRO A 3 -4.37 -3.93 14.69
C PRO A 3 -3.01 -4.55 15.03
N GLN A 4 -2.73 -4.77 16.32
CA GLN A 4 -1.48 -5.38 16.78
C GLN A 4 -1.28 -6.84 16.33
N GLU A 5 -2.38 -7.59 16.16
CA GLU A 5 -2.32 -8.97 15.67
C GLU A 5 -1.98 -9.00 14.18
N LEU A 6 -2.46 -8.01 13.42
CA LEU A 6 -2.17 -7.86 12.00
C LEU A 6 -0.71 -7.46 11.77
N ASP A 7 -0.19 -6.53 12.57
CA ASP A 7 1.22 -6.14 12.52
C ASP A 7 2.14 -7.32 12.84
N ALA A 8 1.80 -8.10 13.87
CA ALA A 8 2.55 -9.29 14.24
C ALA A 8 2.55 -10.35 13.13
N TRP A 9 1.39 -10.59 12.51
CA TRP A 9 1.27 -11.50 11.37
C TRP A 9 2.08 -10.99 10.17
N ALA A 10 1.96 -9.71 9.82
CA ALA A 10 2.66 -9.11 8.69
C ALA A 10 4.19 -9.21 8.87
N GLY A 11 4.68 -8.91 10.08
CA GLY A 11 6.09 -9.09 10.42
C GLY A 11 6.55 -10.55 10.34
N ALA A 12 5.73 -11.51 10.77
CA ALA A 12 6.05 -12.93 10.62
C ALA A 12 6.09 -13.38 9.15
N ALA A 13 5.15 -12.90 8.34
CA ALA A 13 5.10 -13.17 6.90
C ALA A 13 6.31 -12.57 6.17
N ALA A 14 6.66 -11.31 6.49
CA ALA A 14 7.83 -10.62 5.95
C ALA A 14 9.12 -11.39 6.24
N ARG A 15 9.35 -11.79 7.51
CA ARG A 15 10.51 -12.60 7.90
C ARG A 15 10.59 -13.91 7.14
N ARG A 16 9.46 -14.58 6.89
CA ARG A 16 9.44 -15.84 6.11
C ARG A 16 9.90 -15.66 4.66
N LEU A 17 9.71 -14.46 4.10
CA LEU A 17 10.10 -14.11 2.73
C LEU A 17 11.45 -13.39 2.66
N GLY A 18 12.13 -13.19 3.79
CA GLY A 18 13.42 -12.49 3.84
C GLY A 18 13.31 -10.98 3.60
N VAL A 19 12.14 -10.39 3.87
CA VAL A 19 11.91 -8.95 3.81
C VAL A 19 11.65 -8.38 5.20
N SER A 20 11.90 -7.08 5.37
CA SER A 20 11.62 -6.34 6.60
C SER A 20 10.49 -5.35 6.35
N LEU A 21 9.69 -5.11 7.39
CA LEU A 21 8.72 -4.02 7.45
C LEU A 21 9.17 -3.06 8.55
N GLU A 22 9.15 -1.77 8.24
CA GLU A 22 9.40 -0.70 9.20
C GLU A 22 8.12 -0.37 9.98
N PRO A 23 8.26 0.24 11.18
CA PRO A 23 7.11 0.71 11.94
C PRO A 23 6.23 1.65 11.10
N GLY A 24 4.96 1.30 10.92
CA GLY A 24 3.99 2.08 10.17
C GLY A 24 3.78 1.64 8.72
N ASP A 25 4.61 0.74 8.17
CA ASP A 25 4.46 0.24 6.79
C ASP A 25 3.10 -0.43 6.57
N VAL A 26 2.64 -1.22 7.55
CA VAL A 26 1.34 -1.91 7.49
C VAL A 26 0.21 -0.90 7.39
N SER A 27 0.15 0.09 8.28
CA SER A 27 -0.87 1.14 8.23
C SER A 27 -0.81 1.92 6.92
N ALA A 28 0.39 2.32 6.48
CA ALA A 28 0.56 3.10 5.25
C ALA A 28 0.06 2.34 4.01
N LEU A 29 0.35 1.04 3.90
CA LEU A 29 -0.09 0.21 2.79
C LEU A 29 -1.61 -0.05 2.82
N LEU A 30 -2.20 -0.24 4.00
CA LEU A 30 -3.64 -0.43 4.16
C LEU A 30 -4.44 0.84 3.88
N ASP A 31 -3.92 2.00 4.29
CA ASP A 31 -4.52 3.30 3.99
C ASP A 31 -4.44 3.57 2.48
N LEU A 32 -3.30 3.31 1.85
CA LEU A 32 -3.15 3.43 0.40
C LEU A 32 -4.12 2.50 -0.37
N ALA A 33 -4.27 1.25 0.08
CA ALA A 33 -5.23 0.31 -0.50
C ALA A 33 -6.68 0.79 -0.33
N ARG A 34 -7.01 1.39 0.82
CA ARG A 34 -8.31 2.03 1.07
C ARG A 34 -8.56 3.18 0.11
N ASP A 35 -7.59 4.08 -0.04
CA ASP A 35 -7.68 5.23 -0.95
C ASP A 35 -7.97 4.74 -2.38
N ALA A 36 -7.25 3.72 -2.86
CA ALA A 36 -7.46 3.15 -4.19
C ALA A 36 -8.83 2.47 -4.35
N ALA A 37 -9.30 1.75 -3.32
CA ALA A 37 -10.60 1.09 -3.34
C ALA A 37 -11.76 2.09 -3.49
N HIS A 38 -11.63 3.26 -2.89
CA HIS A 38 -12.64 4.31 -2.90
C HIS A 38 -12.52 5.23 -4.12
N GLY A 39 -11.31 5.67 -4.47
CA GLY A 39 -11.10 6.65 -5.54
C GLY A 39 -11.04 6.06 -6.95
N VAL A 40 -10.78 4.75 -7.09
CA VAL A 40 -10.71 4.08 -8.41
C VAL A 40 -11.80 3.02 -8.54
N THR A 41 -11.65 1.90 -7.83
CA THR A 41 -12.62 0.80 -7.75
C THR A 41 -12.11 -0.25 -6.76
N ARG A 42 -12.99 -1.11 -6.24
CA ARG A 42 -12.61 -2.13 -5.25
C ARG A 42 -11.43 -3.03 -5.69
N PRO A 43 -11.33 -3.49 -6.96
CA PRO A 43 -10.16 -4.24 -7.43
C PRO A 43 -8.84 -3.45 -7.44
N ALA A 44 -8.86 -2.12 -7.34
CA ALA A 44 -7.64 -1.31 -7.34
C ALA A 44 -6.83 -1.49 -6.04
N ALA A 45 -7.46 -1.82 -4.92
CA ALA A 45 -6.74 -2.06 -3.65
C ALA A 45 -5.58 -3.06 -3.76
N PRO A 46 -5.79 -4.32 -4.18
CA PRO A 46 -4.69 -5.28 -4.32
C PRO A 46 -3.70 -4.90 -5.44
N LEU A 47 -4.16 -4.25 -6.52
CA LEU A 47 -3.28 -3.80 -7.61
C LEU A 47 -2.32 -2.70 -7.14
N THR A 48 -2.83 -1.70 -6.42
CA THR A 48 -2.03 -0.61 -5.85
C THR A 48 -1.02 -1.14 -4.84
N ALA A 49 -1.40 -2.08 -3.98
CA ALA A 49 -0.47 -2.70 -3.04
C ALA A 49 0.65 -3.48 -3.75
N TYR A 50 0.32 -4.21 -4.81
CA TYR A 50 1.31 -4.93 -5.63
C TYR A 50 2.28 -3.96 -6.33
N ILE A 51 1.77 -2.89 -6.94
CA ILE A 51 2.58 -1.86 -7.60
C ILE A 51 3.47 -1.13 -6.59
N ALA A 52 2.95 -0.79 -5.41
CA ALA A 52 3.71 -0.18 -4.34
C ALA A 52 4.89 -1.08 -3.92
N GLY A 53 4.63 -2.38 -3.75
CA GLY A 53 5.66 -3.37 -3.45
C GLY A 53 6.75 -3.45 -4.52
N MET A 54 6.39 -3.42 -5.81
CA MET A 54 7.37 -3.41 -6.91
C MET A 54 8.25 -2.15 -6.90
N ALA A 55 7.67 -0.98 -6.64
CA ALA A 55 8.40 0.28 -6.59
C ALA A 55 9.32 0.37 -5.36
N VAL A 56 8.88 -0.14 -4.21
CA VAL A 56 9.75 -0.25 -3.02
C VAL A 56 10.90 -1.22 -3.28
N ALA A 57 10.64 -2.35 -3.92
CA ALA A 57 11.69 -3.30 -4.31
C ALA A 57 12.71 -2.71 -5.30
N SER A 58 12.36 -1.65 -6.04
CA SER A 58 13.30 -0.90 -6.88
C SER A 58 14.09 0.18 -6.12
N GLY A 59 14.03 0.20 -4.79
CA GLY A 59 14.80 1.12 -3.93
C GLY A 59 14.12 2.45 -3.64
N ARG A 60 12.81 2.59 -3.94
CA ARG A 60 12.06 3.83 -3.62
C ARG A 60 11.49 3.75 -2.20
N PRO A 61 11.54 4.82 -1.40
CA PRO A 61 10.88 4.85 -0.10
C PRO A 61 9.35 4.65 -0.21
N LEU A 62 8.74 3.91 0.71
CA LEU A 62 7.30 3.66 0.71
C LEU A 62 6.48 4.97 0.78
N GLU A 63 6.96 5.95 1.55
CA GLU A 63 6.32 7.27 1.65
C GLU A 63 6.22 7.97 0.29
N ASP A 64 7.31 7.98 -0.48
CA ASP A 64 7.35 8.57 -1.82
C ASP A 64 6.44 7.81 -2.78
N VAL A 65 6.49 6.47 -2.74
CA VAL A 65 5.64 5.61 -3.56
C VAL A 65 4.16 5.85 -3.26
N ALA A 66 3.78 5.90 -1.98
CA ALA A 66 2.40 6.11 -1.55
C ALA A 66 1.89 7.51 -1.92
N ARG A 67 2.75 8.54 -1.83
CA ARG A 67 2.42 9.89 -2.28
C ARG A 67 2.11 9.95 -3.78
N GLU A 68 2.97 9.39 -4.62
CA GLU A 68 2.75 9.36 -6.08
C GLU A 68 1.50 8.54 -6.45
N LEU A 69 1.26 7.42 -5.79
CA LEU A 69 0.06 6.61 -6.05
C LEU A 69 -1.23 7.33 -5.64
N ARG A 70 -1.21 8.16 -4.59
CA ARG A 70 -2.36 9.00 -4.22
C ARG A 70 -2.65 10.08 -5.26
N VAL A 71 -1.63 10.63 -5.90
CA VAL A 71 -1.82 11.56 -7.03
C VAL A 71 -2.52 10.83 -8.18
N ALA A 72 -2.03 9.65 -8.57
CA ALA A 72 -2.66 8.86 -9.63
C ALA A 72 -4.10 8.44 -9.30
N ILE A 73 -4.40 8.13 -8.03
CA ILE A 73 -5.78 7.84 -7.58
C ILE A 73 -6.67 9.08 -7.75
N ALA A 74 -6.20 10.26 -7.33
CA ALA A 74 -6.97 11.51 -7.41
C ALA A 74 -7.18 12.00 -8.86
N GLU A 75 -6.30 11.64 -9.80
CA GLU A 75 -6.48 11.93 -11.23
C GLU A 75 -7.65 11.15 -11.83
N VAL A 76 -7.91 9.92 -11.37
CA VAL A 76 -9.08 9.13 -11.79
C VAL A 76 -10.38 9.79 -11.35
N GLU A 77 -10.41 10.33 -10.13
CA GLU A 77 -11.59 11.04 -9.60
C GLU A 77 -11.90 12.32 -10.39
N GLN A 78 -10.86 12.99 -10.90
CA GLN A 78 -11.00 14.25 -11.66
C GLN A 78 -11.27 14.04 -13.16
N GLY A 79 -10.89 12.89 -13.73
CA GLY A 79 -11.04 12.57 -15.15
C GLY A 79 -12.32 11.80 -15.50
N GLY A 80 -13.25 11.65 -14.56
CA GLY A 80 -14.53 10.94 -14.73
C GLY A 80 -15.66 11.75 -15.38
N ASP A 81 -15.37 12.90 -15.98
CA ASP A 81 -16.29 13.73 -16.77
C ASP A 81 -16.23 13.40 -18.28
#